data_AF-A0A661X487-F1
#
_entry.id   AF-A0A661X487-F1
#
_cell.length_a   1.000
_cell.length_b   1.000
_cell.length_c   1.000
_cell.angle_alpha   90.00
_cell.angle_beta   90.00
_cell.angle_gamma   90.00
#
_symmetry.space_group_name_H-M   'P 1'
#
loop_
_entity.id
_entity.type
_entity.pdbx_description
1 polymer ?
#
loop_
_entity_poly.entity_id
_entity_poly.type
_entity_poly.pdbx_seq_one_letter_code
_entity_poly.pdbx_strand_id
1 'polypeptide(L)'
;MSERKYPVKRGGEYELNIDDLAFGGKGVARLDNYVIFVKDALPGDRVRARIAKRKKDFAEAYLQEILQPSLFRVEAPCRYFKWCGGCTWQNMRYQDQLQFKKKIVQDALKRIGDQESIAVHDVLPSPKDFGYRNKMEFSFSDRRWLLPEELGQPDADRNFALGLHVPGTFDKILHIDHCLLQSDIANEILRFVAQWLRKKGLQPYGIRSHEGFLRFLIIRQSAFNGEIMVNIVTGYEDVDVLKPLAVELQQRFPQIVSVVNNINTRLAQIAVGEKEYVLAGRSYIQDKIGDFIFNISANSFFQTNTRQAERLYEITLEYAETDKKALVWDLYAGTGTISLFLARKAKEVIGFEVVESAVADA
;
A
#
# COMPACT_ATOMS: atom_id res chain seq x y z
N MET A 1 17.31 -25.00 -36.26
CA MET A 1 17.02 -24.08 -35.13
C MET A 1 17.67 -24.67 -33.88
N SER A 2 18.80 -24.11 -33.43
CA SER A 2 19.47 -24.62 -32.22
C SER A 2 18.56 -24.40 -30.99
N GLU A 3 18.35 -25.44 -30.19
CA GLU A 3 17.71 -25.30 -28.88
C GLU A 3 18.53 -24.29 -28.06
N ARG A 4 17.94 -23.15 -27.71
CA ARG A 4 18.53 -22.24 -26.73
C ARG A 4 18.63 -23.00 -25.41
N LYS A 5 19.85 -23.39 -25.04
CA LYS A 5 20.15 -24.03 -23.76
C LYS A 5 20.14 -22.96 -22.68
N TYR A 6 19.03 -22.84 -21.97
CA TYR A 6 18.94 -21.98 -20.79
C TYR A 6 19.70 -22.62 -19.63
N PRO A 7 20.40 -21.84 -18.79
CA PRO A 7 21.16 -22.39 -17.65
C PRO A 7 20.22 -22.97 -16.58
N VAL A 8 18.94 -22.58 -16.59
CA VAL A 8 17.93 -23.05 -15.65
C VAL A 8 16.71 -23.67 -16.32
N LYS A 9 16.08 -24.63 -15.61
CA LYS A 9 14.82 -25.29 -15.97
C LYS A 9 13.70 -24.85 -15.04
N ARG A 10 12.51 -24.61 -15.60
CA ARG A 10 11.30 -24.34 -14.80
C ARG A 10 11.03 -25.51 -13.87
N GLY A 11 10.73 -25.21 -12.61
CA GLY A 11 10.50 -26.19 -11.56
C GLY A 11 11.77 -26.77 -10.93
N GLY A 12 12.95 -26.54 -11.53
CA GLY A 12 14.23 -26.95 -10.98
C GLY A 12 14.65 -26.10 -9.79
N GLU A 13 15.46 -26.69 -8.91
CA GLU A 13 16.00 -26.05 -7.72
C GLU A 13 17.51 -25.82 -7.88
N TYR A 14 17.94 -24.65 -7.47
CA TYR A 14 19.32 -24.19 -7.63
C TYR A 14 19.78 -23.52 -6.33
N GLU A 15 21.04 -23.74 -5.97
CA GLU A 15 21.69 -22.95 -4.93
C GLU A 15 22.21 -21.66 -5.55
N LEU A 16 21.77 -20.53 -5.02
CA LEU A 16 22.04 -19.20 -5.55
C LEU A 16 22.62 -18.31 -4.44
N ASN A 17 23.65 -17.55 -4.78
CA ASN A 17 24.08 -16.41 -3.98
C ASN A 17 23.31 -15.18 -4.47
N ILE A 18 22.78 -14.40 -3.53
CA ILE A 18 22.06 -13.16 -3.84
C ILE A 18 23.04 -12.00 -3.77
N ASP A 19 23.25 -11.34 -4.91
CA ASP A 19 24.26 -10.30 -5.06
C ASP A 19 23.70 -8.90 -4.82
N ASP A 20 22.43 -8.67 -5.17
CA ASP A 20 21.83 -7.33 -5.20
C ASP A 20 20.29 -7.39 -5.01
N LEU A 21 19.64 -6.22 -4.96
CA LEU A 21 18.18 -6.07 -4.96
C LEU A 21 17.70 -5.32 -6.20
N ALA A 22 16.68 -5.87 -6.84
CA ALA A 22 15.97 -5.19 -7.89
C ALA A 22 14.97 -4.16 -7.33
N PHE A 23 14.58 -3.20 -8.17
CA PHE A 23 13.41 -2.36 -7.90
C PHE A 23 12.19 -3.25 -7.59
N GLY A 24 11.50 -2.96 -6.48
CA GLY A 24 10.40 -3.79 -5.98
C GLY A 24 10.81 -4.88 -4.97
N GLY A 25 12.10 -5.06 -4.68
CA GLY A 25 12.55 -5.86 -3.54
C GLY A 25 12.88 -7.32 -3.77
N LYS A 26 12.94 -7.77 -5.02
CA LYS A 26 13.37 -9.14 -5.33
C LYS A 26 14.90 -9.20 -5.28
N GLY A 27 15.44 -10.20 -4.59
CA GLY A 27 16.87 -10.50 -4.62
C GLY A 27 17.30 -10.87 -6.05
N VAL A 28 18.52 -10.50 -6.41
CA VAL A 28 19.10 -10.73 -7.73
C VAL A 28 20.27 -11.71 -7.58
N ALA A 29 20.17 -12.85 -8.25
CA ALA A 29 21.26 -13.80 -8.41
C ALA A 29 21.65 -13.88 -9.89
N ARG A 30 22.88 -14.31 -10.16
CA ARG A 30 23.37 -14.58 -11.52
C ARG A 30 23.93 -16.00 -11.62
N LEU A 31 23.49 -16.72 -12.64
CA LEU A 31 24.04 -18.03 -13.01
C LEU A 31 24.41 -17.98 -14.49
N ASP A 32 25.68 -18.12 -14.84
CA ASP A 32 26.19 -18.01 -16.22
C ASP A 32 25.69 -16.74 -16.94
N ASN A 33 25.81 -15.58 -16.27
CA ASN A 33 25.30 -14.27 -16.71
C ASN A 33 23.77 -14.16 -16.86
N TYR A 34 23.02 -15.20 -16.55
CA TYR A 34 21.56 -15.19 -16.59
C TYR A 34 20.98 -14.71 -15.26
N VAL A 35 20.10 -13.70 -15.32
CA VAL A 35 19.56 -13.04 -14.13
C VAL A 35 18.40 -13.86 -13.55
N ILE A 36 18.42 -14.09 -12.25
CA ILE A 36 17.36 -14.80 -11.54
C ILE A 36 16.87 -13.89 -10.40
N PHE A 37 15.59 -13.49 -10.48
CA PHE A 37 14.93 -12.74 -9.42
C PHE A 37 14.33 -13.70 -8.40
N VAL A 38 14.75 -13.59 -7.14
CA VAL A 38 14.30 -14.46 -6.05
C VAL A 38 13.44 -13.63 -5.10
N LYS A 39 12.16 -13.98 -4.98
CA LYS A 39 11.24 -13.31 -4.03
C LYS A 39 11.71 -13.60 -2.59
N ASP A 40 11.64 -12.58 -1.72
CA ASP A 40 11.95 -12.63 -0.29
C ASP A 40 13.43 -12.92 0.07
N ALA A 41 14.31 -12.96 -0.93
CA ALA A 41 15.76 -13.11 -0.76
C ALA A 41 16.45 -11.74 -0.70
N LEU A 42 17.50 -11.63 0.11
CA LEU A 42 18.24 -10.40 0.38
C LEU A 42 19.71 -10.53 -0.03
N PRO A 43 20.40 -9.43 -0.37
CA PRO A 43 21.81 -9.46 -0.74
C PRO A 43 22.66 -10.04 0.38
N GLY A 44 23.57 -10.95 0.03
CA GLY A 44 24.37 -11.72 0.97
C GLY A 44 23.73 -13.02 1.46
N ASP A 45 22.46 -13.30 1.11
CA ASP A 45 21.91 -14.64 1.35
C ASP A 45 22.54 -15.66 0.38
N ARG A 46 22.74 -16.89 0.87
CA ARG A 46 22.84 -18.09 0.04
C ARG A 46 21.57 -18.92 0.23
N VAL A 47 20.86 -19.20 -0.86
CA VAL A 47 19.52 -19.81 -0.82
C VAL A 47 19.42 -21.00 -1.75
N ARG A 48 18.55 -21.96 -1.41
CA ARG A 48 17.96 -22.87 -2.39
C ARG A 48 16.69 -22.21 -2.93
N ALA A 49 16.64 -21.99 -4.24
CA ALA A 49 15.51 -21.35 -4.90
C ALA A 49 14.95 -22.22 -6.02
N ARG A 50 13.63 -22.28 -6.12
CA ARG A 50 12.91 -23.03 -7.16
C ARG A 50 12.45 -22.10 -8.26
N ILE A 51 12.81 -22.39 -9.51
CA ILE A 51 12.46 -21.57 -10.67
C ILE A 51 10.95 -21.67 -10.95
N ALA A 52 10.23 -20.56 -10.73
CA ALA A 52 8.80 -20.46 -10.95
C ALA A 52 8.46 -20.18 -12.42
N LYS A 53 9.17 -19.22 -13.02
CA LYS A 53 9.01 -18.80 -14.41
C LYS A 53 10.38 -18.60 -15.06
N ARG A 54 10.46 -18.96 -16.34
CA ARG A 54 11.65 -18.74 -17.17
C ARG A 54 11.26 -17.85 -18.34
N LYS A 55 12.02 -16.78 -18.57
CA LYS A 55 11.90 -15.89 -19.73
C LYS A 55 13.18 -15.92 -20.54
N LYS A 56 13.23 -15.17 -21.64
CA LYS A 56 14.38 -15.14 -22.54
C LYS A 56 15.65 -14.68 -21.81
N ASP A 57 15.54 -13.60 -21.04
CA ASP A 57 16.71 -12.89 -20.47
C ASP A 57 16.81 -13.01 -18.94
N PHE A 58 15.76 -13.54 -18.28
CA PHE A 58 15.74 -13.72 -16.83
C PHE A 58 14.78 -14.84 -16.38
N ALA A 59 14.92 -15.29 -15.14
CA ALA A 59 13.95 -16.14 -14.45
C ALA A 59 13.40 -15.49 -13.18
N GLU A 60 12.22 -15.95 -12.76
CA GLU A 60 11.67 -15.68 -11.44
C GLU A 60 11.69 -16.97 -10.63
N ALA A 61 12.10 -16.88 -9.37
CA ALA A 61 12.22 -18.00 -8.46
C ALA A 61 11.56 -17.71 -7.10
N TYR A 62 11.12 -18.79 -6.44
CA TYR A 62 10.67 -18.76 -5.07
C TYR A 62 11.75 -19.33 -4.17
N LEU A 63 12.11 -18.57 -3.13
CA LEU A 63 12.96 -19.04 -2.05
C LEU A 63 12.34 -20.29 -1.39
N GLN A 64 13.09 -21.39 -1.35
CA GLN A 64 12.68 -22.63 -0.67
C GLN A 64 13.35 -22.72 0.70
N GLU A 65 14.65 -22.45 0.74
CA GLU A 65 15.47 -22.59 1.94
C GLU A 65 16.55 -21.50 1.96
N ILE A 66 16.83 -20.97 3.15
CA ILE A 66 17.99 -20.10 3.40
C ILE A 66 19.09 -20.99 3.93
N LEU A 67 20.13 -21.21 3.11
CA LEU A 67 21.29 -22.03 3.48
C LEU A 67 22.27 -21.21 4.34
N GLN A 68 22.41 -19.92 4.03
CA GLN A 68 23.16 -18.96 4.81
C GLN A 68 22.44 -17.61 4.79
N PRO A 69 22.02 -17.06 5.94
CA PRO A 69 21.33 -15.77 5.98
C PRO A 69 22.29 -14.60 5.81
N SER A 70 21.83 -13.56 5.13
CA SER A 70 22.46 -12.24 5.06
C SER A 70 22.54 -11.58 6.44
N LEU A 71 23.57 -10.76 6.65
CA LEU A 71 23.71 -9.91 7.84
C LEU A 71 22.63 -8.82 7.93
N PHE A 72 21.95 -8.51 6.83
CA PHE A 72 20.86 -7.53 6.78
C PHE A 72 19.52 -8.11 7.22
N ARG A 73 19.42 -9.44 7.32
CA ARG A 73 18.17 -10.15 7.53
C ARG A 73 17.70 -10.06 8.98
N VAL A 74 16.40 -9.86 9.16
CA VAL A 74 15.68 -10.00 10.43
C VAL A 74 14.43 -10.85 10.22
N GLU A 75 13.88 -11.36 11.32
CA GLU A 75 12.55 -11.93 11.29
C GLU A 75 11.52 -10.82 11.06
N ALA A 76 10.63 -11.02 10.09
CA ALA A 76 9.59 -10.06 9.79
C ALA A 76 8.52 -10.10 10.90
N PRO A 77 8.20 -8.97 11.57
CA PRO A 77 7.28 -8.97 12.70
C PRO A 77 5.81 -9.18 12.29
N CYS A 78 5.46 -8.95 11.02
CA CYS A 78 4.10 -9.20 10.54
C CYS A 78 3.89 -10.68 10.23
N ARG A 79 2.96 -11.34 10.93
CA ARG A 79 2.54 -12.72 10.63
C ARG A 79 2.15 -12.94 9.17
N TYR A 80 1.64 -11.91 8.50
CA TYR A 80 1.17 -11.99 7.11
C TYR A 80 2.25 -11.74 6.05
N PHE A 81 3.48 -11.38 6.45
CA PHE A 81 4.54 -10.92 5.56
C PHE A 81 4.76 -11.80 4.32
N LYS A 82 4.74 -13.12 4.48
CA LYS A 82 5.00 -14.07 3.39
C LYS A 82 3.94 -14.02 2.28
N TRP A 83 2.70 -13.70 2.61
CA TRP A 83 1.54 -13.81 1.72
C TRP A 83 0.91 -12.47 1.34
N CYS A 84 1.03 -11.45 2.20
CA CYS A 84 0.53 -10.11 1.94
C CYS A 84 1.41 -9.40 0.89
N GLY A 85 0.79 -8.75 -0.10
CA GLY A 85 1.53 -8.02 -1.14
C GLY A 85 2.00 -6.61 -0.78
N GLY A 86 1.74 -6.14 0.44
CA GLY A 86 2.03 -4.77 0.85
C GLY A 86 3.48 -4.52 1.25
N CYS A 87 3.95 -5.21 2.30
CA CYS A 87 5.26 -4.94 2.91
C CYS A 87 6.28 -5.98 2.44
N THR A 88 7.16 -5.63 1.50
CA THR A 88 8.08 -6.61 0.88
C THR A 88 9.46 -6.69 1.54
N TRP A 89 9.83 -5.73 2.41
CA TRP A 89 11.18 -5.63 3.00
C TRP A 89 11.21 -5.78 4.53
N GLN A 90 10.13 -6.23 5.17
CA GLN A 90 10.11 -6.38 6.64
C GLN A 90 11.08 -7.45 7.17
N ASN A 91 11.61 -8.31 6.30
CA ASN A 91 12.68 -9.24 6.61
C ASN A 91 14.09 -8.62 6.55
N MET A 92 14.21 -7.30 6.36
CA MET A 92 15.47 -6.55 6.33
C MET A 92 15.49 -5.51 7.45
N ARG A 93 16.63 -5.34 8.14
CA ARG A 93 16.81 -4.27 9.14
C ARG A 93 16.52 -2.91 8.52
N TYR A 94 15.85 -2.06 9.27
CA TYR A 94 15.37 -0.77 8.75
C TYR A 94 16.49 0.10 8.16
N GLN A 95 17.65 0.17 8.82
CA GLN A 95 18.80 0.94 8.34
C GLN A 95 19.29 0.46 6.96
N ASP A 96 19.33 -0.86 6.74
CA ASP A 96 19.72 -1.42 5.45
C ASP A 96 18.65 -1.12 4.37
N GLN A 97 17.36 -1.05 4.74
CA GLN A 97 16.31 -0.62 3.82
C GLN A 97 16.56 0.80 3.28
N LEU A 98 17.05 1.71 4.13
CA LEU A 98 17.40 3.08 3.70
C LEU A 98 18.56 3.07 2.71
N GLN A 99 19.59 2.26 2.98
CA GLN A 99 20.76 2.11 2.08
C GLN A 99 20.36 1.55 0.71
N PHE A 100 19.53 0.51 0.68
CA PHE A 100 19.07 -0.06 -0.59
C PHE A 100 18.11 0.87 -1.34
N LYS A 101 17.28 1.66 -0.65
CA LYS A 101 16.47 2.70 -1.31
C LYS A 101 17.35 3.77 -1.95
N LYS A 102 18.42 4.21 -1.27
CA LYS A 102 19.41 5.14 -1.83
C LYS A 102 20.04 4.57 -3.10
N LYS A 103 20.52 3.32 -3.01
CA LYS A 103 21.14 2.62 -4.14
C LYS A 103 20.19 2.50 -5.34
N ILE A 104 18.91 2.22 -5.12
CA ILE A 104 17.91 2.16 -6.19
C ILE A 104 17.81 3.49 -6.95
N VAL A 105 17.78 4.62 -6.25
CA VAL A 105 17.74 5.95 -6.87
C VAL A 105 19.04 6.22 -7.64
N GLN A 106 20.19 5.90 -7.05
CA GLN A 106 21.51 6.03 -7.70
C GLN A 106 21.58 5.20 -8.99
N ASP A 107 21.18 3.93 -8.93
CA ASP A 107 21.17 3.03 -10.09
C ASP A 107 20.21 3.52 -11.17
N ALA A 108 19.05 4.09 -10.80
CA ALA A 108 18.10 4.64 -11.77
C ALA A 108 18.64 5.89 -12.47
N LEU A 109 19.22 6.84 -11.72
CA LEU A 109 19.85 8.04 -12.28
C LEU A 109 21.00 7.67 -13.22
N LYS A 110 21.86 6.71 -12.81
CA LYS A 110 22.96 6.22 -13.62
C LYS A 110 22.50 5.52 -14.89
N ARG A 111 21.59 4.53 -14.79
CA ARG A 111 21.26 3.63 -15.91
C ARG A 111 20.19 4.17 -16.85
N ILE A 112 19.25 4.96 -16.34
CA ILE A 112 18.12 5.50 -17.12
C ILE A 112 18.34 6.98 -17.43
N GLY A 113 18.78 7.74 -16.44
CA GLY A 113 19.03 9.18 -16.59
C GLY A 113 20.36 9.53 -17.25
N ASP A 114 21.29 8.57 -17.35
CA ASP A 114 22.68 8.79 -17.78
C ASP A 114 23.39 9.87 -16.94
N GLN A 115 23.07 9.92 -15.64
CA GLN A 115 23.57 10.91 -14.69
C GLN A 115 24.41 10.24 -13.60
N GLU A 116 25.71 10.07 -13.84
CA GLU A 116 26.62 9.47 -12.86
C GLU A 116 27.14 10.45 -11.79
N SER A 117 27.12 11.75 -12.09
CA SER A 117 27.69 12.79 -11.23
C SER A 117 26.71 13.36 -10.21
N ILE A 118 25.40 13.08 -10.34
CA ILE A 118 24.39 13.60 -9.41
C ILE A 118 24.55 12.89 -8.07
N ALA A 119 24.86 13.68 -7.04
CA ALA A 119 24.93 13.19 -5.68
C ALA A 119 23.52 12.83 -5.18
N VAL A 120 23.34 11.57 -4.79
CA VAL A 120 22.13 11.12 -4.07
C VAL A 120 22.42 11.18 -2.58
N HIS A 121 21.67 12.02 -1.87
CA HIS A 121 21.78 12.16 -0.41
C HIS A 121 21.28 10.92 0.33
N ASP A 122 21.57 10.84 1.62
CA ASP A 122 21.06 9.76 2.47
C ASP A 122 19.53 9.83 2.58
N VAL A 123 18.89 8.66 2.61
CA VAL A 123 17.43 8.57 2.72
C VAL A 123 17.01 8.95 4.13
N LEU A 124 16.15 9.96 4.25
CA LEU A 124 15.61 10.35 5.55
C LEU A 124 14.68 9.26 6.11
N PRO A 125 14.92 8.78 7.34
CA PRO A 125 14.08 7.77 7.97
C PRO A 125 12.69 8.31 8.27
N SER A 126 11.68 7.42 8.21
CA SER A 126 10.35 7.71 8.73
C SER A 126 10.44 7.95 10.24
N PRO A 127 9.69 8.92 10.80
CA PRO A 127 9.58 9.07 12.25
C PRO A 127 9.06 7.83 12.98
N LYS A 128 8.33 6.97 12.27
CA LYS A 128 7.81 5.70 12.77
C LYS A 128 7.94 4.61 11.70
N ASP A 129 8.37 3.42 12.12
CA ASP A 129 8.49 2.24 11.24
C ASP A 129 7.14 1.52 11.05
N PHE A 130 6.26 1.63 12.05
CA PHE A 130 4.93 1.02 12.11
C PHE A 130 3.89 2.03 12.60
N GLY A 131 2.61 1.77 12.33
CA GLY A 131 1.50 2.64 12.71
C GLY A 131 1.56 4.05 12.10
N TYR A 132 2.38 4.24 11.05
CA TYR A 132 2.55 5.54 10.39
C TYR A 132 1.46 5.80 9.33
N ARG A 133 0.77 4.75 8.88
CA ARG A 133 -0.09 4.81 7.72
C ARG A 133 -1.49 5.29 8.11
N ASN A 134 -1.84 6.48 7.65
CA ASN A 134 -3.10 7.15 7.97
C ASN A 134 -4.28 6.69 7.08
N LYS A 135 -4.04 5.88 6.05
CA LYS A 135 -5.08 5.31 5.17
C LYS A 135 -4.75 3.86 4.81
N MET A 136 -5.67 2.97 5.12
CA MET A 136 -5.66 1.59 4.68
C MET A 136 -6.90 1.30 3.82
N GLU A 137 -6.68 0.53 2.76
CA GLU A 137 -7.73 0.06 1.86
C GLU A 137 -7.70 -1.47 1.86
N PHE A 138 -8.81 -2.08 2.26
CA PHE A 138 -8.98 -3.53 2.34
C PHE A 138 -10.04 -3.96 1.33
N SER A 139 -9.75 -5.01 0.57
CA SER A 139 -10.69 -5.60 -0.39
C SER A 139 -11.54 -6.65 0.30
N PHE A 140 -12.85 -6.61 0.05
CA PHE A 140 -13.73 -7.74 0.29
C PHE A 140 -13.60 -8.73 -0.88
N SER A 141 -13.72 -10.03 -0.61
CA SER A 141 -13.77 -11.04 -1.68
C SER A 141 -14.44 -12.34 -1.23
N ASP A 142 -15.11 -12.97 -2.21
CA ASP A 142 -15.68 -14.32 -2.15
C ASP A 142 -14.63 -15.44 -2.35
N ARG A 143 -13.35 -15.08 -2.50
CA ARG A 143 -12.25 -15.99 -2.82
C ARG A 143 -11.11 -15.79 -1.84
N ARG A 144 -11.33 -16.22 -0.61
CA ARG A 144 -10.32 -16.15 0.44
C ARG A 144 -9.11 -17.02 0.10
N TRP A 145 -7.92 -16.47 0.36
CA TRP A 145 -6.68 -17.22 0.45
C TRP A 145 -6.57 -17.84 1.84
N LEU A 146 -6.42 -19.17 1.90
CA LEU A 146 -6.23 -19.89 3.14
C LEU A 146 -4.75 -19.92 3.51
N LEU A 147 -4.44 -19.63 4.77
CA LEU A 147 -3.10 -19.81 5.31
C LEU A 147 -2.74 -21.30 5.37
N PRO A 148 -1.44 -21.66 5.39
CA PRO A 148 -1.02 -23.06 5.47
C PRO A 148 -1.66 -23.84 6.62
N GLU A 149 -1.77 -23.22 7.80
CA GLU A 149 -2.45 -23.79 8.98
C GLU A 149 -3.96 -24.03 8.79
N GLU A 150 -4.60 -23.36 7.84
CA GLU A 150 -6.02 -23.51 7.50
C GLU A 150 -6.26 -24.51 6.36
N LEU A 151 -5.20 -24.93 5.66
CA LEU A 151 -5.31 -25.92 4.59
C LEU A 151 -5.73 -27.28 5.17
N GLY A 152 -6.76 -27.86 4.58
CA GLY A 152 -7.31 -29.16 5.01
C GLY A 152 -8.33 -29.07 6.14
N GLN A 153 -8.59 -27.88 6.71
CA GLN A 153 -9.70 -27.69 7.63
C GLN A 153 -11.02 -27.64 6.83
N PRO A 154 -11.99 -28.55 7.10
CA PRO A 154 -13.24 -28.61 6.34
C PRO A 154 -14.12 -27.37 6.58
N ASP A 155 -14.08 -26.80 7.77
CA ASP A 155 -14.90 -25.65 8.18
C ASP A 155 -14.26 -24.28 7.90
N ALA A 156 -13.08 -24.26 7.26
CA ALA A 156 -12.43 -23.01 6.89
C ALA A 156 -13.30 -22.24 5.89
N ASP A 157 -13.80 -21.07 6.30
CA ASP A 157 -14.57 -20.19 5.42
C ASP A 157 -13.71 -19.74 4.24
N ARG A 158 -14.17 -20.05 3.02
CA ARG A 158 -13.49 -19.74 1.76
C ARG A 158 -14.12 -18.57 1.02
N ASN A 159 -15.32 -18.16 1.43
CA ASN A 159 -16.22 -17.28 0.69
C ASN A 159 -16.34 -15.89 1.32
N PHE A 160 -15.63 -15.63 2.42
CA PHE A 160 -15.52 -14.30 2.98
C PHE A 160 -14.07 -13.95 3.30
N ALA A 161 -13.55 -12.94 2.60
CA ALA A 161 -12.29 -12.29 2.93
C ALA A 161 -12.51 -10.79 3.07
N LEU A 162 -11.73 -10.20 3.97
CA LEU A 162 -11.53 -8.76 4.08
C LEU A 162 -10.06 -8.55 4.38
N GLY A 163 -9.33 -7.95 3.46
CA GLY A 163 -7.89 -7.80 3.63
C GLY A 163 -7.17 -7.38 2.36
N LEU A 164 -6.02 -7.98 2.09
CA LEU A 164 -5.10 -7.52 1.05
C LEU A 164 -4.85 -8.61 -0.01
N HIS A 165 -4.53 -8.16 -1.23
CA HIS A 165 -4.24 -9.07 -2.34
C HIS A 165 -2.99 -9.92 -2.07
N VAL A 166 -3.06 -11.18 -2.50
CA VAL A 166 -1.91 -12.09 -2.52
C VAL A 166 -1.11 -11.86 -3.81
N PRO A 167 0.21 -11.60 -3.73
CA PRO A 167 1.05 -11.36 -4.90
C PRO A 167 0.94 -12.43 -5.97
N GLY A 168 0.84 -12.01 -7.23
CA GLY A 168 0.76 -12.92 -8.37
C GLY A 168 -0.63 -13.51 -8.62
N THR A 169 -1.62 -13.14 -7.81
CA THR A 169 -3.03 -13.48 -8.03
C THR A 169 -3.84 -12.19 -8.16
N PHE A 170 -4.82 -12.18 -9.06
CA PHE A 170 -5.71 -11.02 -9.21
C PHE A 170 -7.00 -11.18 -8.38
N ASP A 171 -7.39 -12.42 -8.06
CA ASP A 171 -8.68 -12.78 -7.48
C ASP A 171 -8.62 -13.42 -6.09
N LYS A 172 -7.45 -13.45 -5.44
CA LYS A 172 -7.32 -13.99 -4.08
C LYS A 172 -6.97 -12.89 -3.08
N ILE A 173 -7.78 -12.83 -2.04
CA ILE A 173 -7.58 -11.92 -0.91
C ILE A 173 -7.16 -12.72 0.32
N LEU A 174 -6.07 -12.30 0.93
CA LEU A 174 -5.68 -12.72 2.26
C LEU A 174 -6.55 -11.99 3.28
N HIS A 175 -7.40 -12.73 4.00
CA HIS A 175 -8.12 -12.16 5.13
C HIS A 175 -7.13 -11.81 6.24
N ILE A 176 -7.18 -10.56 6.72
CA ILE A 176 -6.30 -10.09 7.80
C ILE A 176 -7.13 -9.44 8.90
N ASP A 177 -6.72 -9.68 10.15
CA ASP A 177 -7.31 -9.09 11.35
C ASP A 177 -6.45 -7.96 11.95
N HIS A 178 -5.27 -7.75 11.35
CA HIS A 178 -4.24 -6.86 11.85
C HIS A 178 -3.28 -6.43 10.74
N CYS A 179 -2.91 -5.15 10.74
CA CYS A 179 -1.86 -4.59 9.90
C CYS A 179 -0.97 -3.69 10.75
N LEU A 180 0.33 -3.98 10.79
CA LEU A 180 1.31 -3.19 11.54
C LEU A 180 1.48 -1.75 11.01
N LEU A 181 0.97 -1.44 9.81
CA LEU A 181 1.09 -0.09 9.25
C LEU A 181 0.05 0.88 9.78
N GLN A 182 -1.10 0.40 10.27
CA GLN A 182 -2.14 1.25 10.87
C GLN A 182 -2.13 1.13 12.39
N SER A 183 -2.87 1.99 13.07
CA SER A 183 -2.97 1.98 14.53
C SER A 183 -3.79 0.80 15.07
N ASP A 184 -3.66 0.55 16.37
CA ASP A 184 -4.43 -0.50 17.05
C ASP A 184 -5.94 -0.26 16.97
N ILE A 185 -6.41 0.98 17.14
CA ILE A 185 -7.83 1.33 16.98
C ILE A 185 -8.34 1.07 15.56
N ALA A 186 -7.53 1.35 14.53
CA ALA A 186 -7.90 1.03 13.16
C ALA A 186 -7.97 -0.49 12.92
N ASN A 187 -7.08 -1.27 13.56
CA ASN A 187 -7.16 -2.73 13.56
C ASN A 187 -8.40 -3.26 14.31
N GLU A 188 -8.81 -2.63 15.41
CA GLU A 188 -10.05 -2.95 16.11
C GLU A 188 -11.29 -2.69 15.25
N ILE A 189 -11.33 -1.54 14.56
CA ILE A 189 -12.40 -1.20 13.62
C ILE A 189 -12.45 -2.20 12.47
N LEU A 190 -11.31 -2.58 11.89
CA LEU A 190 -11.23 -3.60 10.84
C LEU A 190 -11.89 -4.92 11.29
N ARG A 191 -11.52 -5.42 12.47
CA ARG A 191 -12.10 -6.65 13.03
C ARG A 191 -13.59 -6.51 13.30
N PHE A 192 -14.01 -5.39 13.88
CA PHE A 192 -15.41 -5.13 14.19
C PHE A 192 -16.27 -5.11 12.92
N VAL A 193 -15.86 -4.34 11.90
CA VAL A 193 -16.58 -4.25 10.62
C VAL A 193 -16.64 -5.61 9.93
N ALA A 194 -15.54 -6.36 9.90
CA ALA A 194 -15.50 -7.71 9.33
C ALA A 194 -16.53 -8.64 10.00
N GLN A 195 -16.54 -8.68 11.33
CA GLN A 195 -17.45 -9.51 12.11
C GLN A 195 -18.91 -9.10 11.92
N TRP A 196 -19.19 -7.78 11.95
CA TRP A 196 -20.54 -7.25 11.81
C TRP A 196 -21.14 -7.59 10.44
N LEU A 197 -20.39 -7.32 9.36
CA LEU A 197 -20.85 -7.56 7.99
C LEU A 197 -21.04 -9.05 7.70
N ARG A 198 -20.13 -9.89 8.22
CA ARG A 198 -20.25 -11.35 8.12
C ARG A 198 -21.48 -11.86 8.86
N LYS A 199 -21.75 -11.38 10.08
CA LYS A 199 -22.94 -11.74 10.85
C LYS A 199 -24.24 -11.30 10.16
N LYS A 200 -24.21 -10.15 9.49
CA LYS A 200 -25.34 -9.64 8.70
C LYS A 200 -25.61 -10.46 7.43
N GLY A 201 -24.66 -11.30 7.00
CA GLY A 201 -24.78 -12.14 5.80
C GLY A 201 -24.58 -11.37 4.49
N LEU A 202 -23.99 -10.18 4.54
CA LEU A 202 -23.73 -9.37 3.35
C LEU A 202 -22.60 -9.99 2.53
N GLN A 203 -22.87 -10.22 1.24
CA GLN A 203 -21.96 -10.96 0.37
C GLN A 203 -20.81 -10.07 -0.11
N PRO A 204 -19.55 -10.54 -0.02
CA PRO A 204 -18.44 -9.92 -0.72
C PRO A 204 -18.65 -9.89 -2.22
N TYR A 205 -18.12 -8.86 -2.87
CA TYR A 205 -18.11 -8.73 -4.31
C TYR A 205 -17.11 -9.72 -4.93
N GLY A 206 -17.61 -10.63 -5.74
CA GLY A 206 -16.81 -11.58 -6.49
C GLY A 206 -16.29 -10.97 -7.77
N ILE A 207 -14.97 -10.81 -7.90
CA ILE A 207 -14.39 -10.10 -9.05
C ILE A 207 -14.50 -10.85 -10.38
N ARG A 208 -14.86 -12.14 -10.34
CA ARG A 208 -15.09 -12.97 -11.53
C ARG A 208 -16.57 -13.08 -11.88
N SER A 209 -17.44 -13.20 -10.87
CA SER A 209 -18.89 -13.26 -11.07
C SER A 209 -19.50 -11.87 -11.29
N HIS A 210 -18.84 -10.83 -10.79
CA HIS A 210 -19.36 -9.47 -10.68
C HIS A 210 -20.63 -9.35 -9.83
N GLU A 211 -20.81 -10.29 -8.91
CA GLU A 211 -21.93 -10.36 -7.97
C GLU A 211 -21.47 -10.04 -6.55
N GLY A 212 -22.39 -9.63 -5.69
CA GLY A 212 -22.12 -9.31 -4.29
C GLY A 212 -22.15 -7.81 -3.99
N PHE A 213 -22.22 -7.49 -2.70
CA PHE A 213 -22.48 -6.13 -2.23
C PHE A 213 -21.21 -5.41 -1.80
N LEU A 214 -20.36 -6.07 -1.00
CA LEU A 214 -19.23 -5.42 -0.33
C LEU A 214 -17.98 -5.44 -1.22
N ARG A 215 -17.38 -4.28 -1.52
CA ARG A 215 -16.19 -4.18 -2.38
C ARG A 215 -14.94 -3.84 -1.60
N PHE A 216 -14.96 -2.71 -0.88
CA PHE A 216 -13.79 -2.25 -0.11
C PHE A 216 -14.19 -1.71 1.25
N LEU A 217 -13.28 -1.81 2.21
CA LEU A 217 -13.29 -1.06 3.46
C LEU A 217 -12.06 -0.16 3.46
N ILE A 218 -12.28 1.15 3.56
CA ILE A 218 -11.22 2.13 3.71
C ILE A 218 -11.32 2.72 5.10
N ILE A 219 -10.21 2.70 5.83
CA ILE A 219 -10.09 3.33 7.14
C ILE A 219 -9.05 4.44 7.00
N ARG A 220 -9.46 5.67 7.27
CA ARG A 220 -8.56 6.82 7.39
C ARG A 220 -8.49 7.26 8.86
N GLN A 221 -7.31 7.61 9.32
CA GLN A 221 -7.08 8.17 10.65
C GLN A 221 -6.13 9.34 10.58
N SER A 222 -6.58 10.50 11.04
CA SER A 222 -5.77 11.71 11.15
C SER A 222 -4.57 11.51 12.08
N ALA A 223 -3.37 11.87 11.61
CA ALA A 223 -2.17 11.85 12.44
C ALA A 223 -2.10 13.04 13.41
N PHE A 224 -2.89 14.08 13.16
CA PHE A 224 -2.98 15.31 13.94
C PHE A 224 -3.86 15.16 15.20
N ASN A 225 -5.13 14.80 15.02
CA ASN A 225 -6.14 14.80 16.08
C ASN A 225 -6.76 13.42 16.35
N GLY A 226 -6.37 12.40 15.60
CA GLY A 226 -6.86 11.03 15.77
C GLY A 226 -8.28 10.79 15.24
N GLU A 227 -8.90 11.76 14.55
CA GLU A 227 -10.20 11.57 13.88
C GLU A 227 -10.15 10.42 12.88
N ILE A 228 -11.21 9.63 12.84
CA ILE A 228 -11.32 8.44 11.98
C ILE A 228 -12.50 8.59 11.01
N MET A 229 -12.24 8.22 9.76
CA MET A 229 -13.25 7.97 8.75
C MET A 229 -13.29 6.49 8.41
N VAL A 230 -14.51 5.94 8.37
CA VAL A 230 -14.77 4.60 7.84
C VAL A 230 -15.58 4.73 6.56
N ASN A 231 -14.98 4.33 5.43
CA ASN A 231 -15.64 4.34 4.13
C ASN A 231 -15.86 2.91 3.64
N ILE A 232 -17.11 2.53 3.39
CA ILE A 232 -17.50 1.23 2.88
C ILE A 232 -17.87 1.40 1.41
N VAL A 233 -17.16 0.73 0.50
CA VAL A 233 -17.47 0.76 -0.92
C VAL A 233 -18.35 -0.43 -1.28
N THR A 234 -19.48 -0.19 -1.95
CA THR A 234 -20.44 -1.23 -2.34
C THR A 234 -20.65 -1.28 -3.85
N GLY A 235 -21.12 -2.44 -4.34
CA GLY A 235 -21.34 -2.69 -5.77
C GLY A 235 -22.62 -2.09 -6.35
N TYR A 236 -23.59 -1.78 -5.48
CA TYR A 236 -24.85 -1.14 -5.82
C TYR A 236 -25.38 -0.37 -4.61
N GLU A 237 -26.39 0.46 -4.84
CA GLU A 237 -26.98 1.35 -3.85
C GLU A 237 -27.97 0.58 -2.96
N ASP A 238 -27.64 0.43 -1.68
CA ASP A 238 -28.52 -0.06 -0.60
C ASP A 238 -28.00 0.50 0.73
N VAL A 239 -28.18 1.81 0.91
CA VAL A 239 -27.60 2.59 2.01
C VAL A 239 -28.20 2.18 3.36
N ASP A 240 -29.48 1.81 3.38
CA ASP A 240 -30.22 1.49 4.60
C ASP A 240 -29.67 0.24 5.30
N VAL A 241 -29.11 -0.71 4.56
CA VAL A 241 -28.51 -1.93 5.15
C VAL A 241 -27.27 -1.62 5.99
N LEU A 242 -26.57 -0.51 5.70
CA LEU A 242 -25.33 -0.09 6.37
C LEU A 242 -25.56 0.96 7.48
N LYS A 243 -26.71 1.64 7.52
CA LYS A 243 -27.01 2.64 8.56
C LYS A 243 -26.85 2.11 9.99
N PRO A 244 -27.33 0.88 10.34
CA PRO A 244 -27.13 0.36 11.69
C PRO A 244 -25.65 0.17 12.06
N LEU A 245 -24.81 -0.26 11.12
CA LEU A 245 -23.36 -0.35 11.32
C LEU A 245 -22.74 1.01 11.60
N ALA A 246 -23.17 2.06 10.88
CA ALA A 246 -22.65 3.41 11.09
C ALA A 246 -22.96 3.94 12.51
N VAL A 247 -24.17 3.67 13.02
CA VAL A 247 -24.57 4.03 14.39
C VAL A 247 -23.72 3.27 15.43
N GLU A 248 -23.58 1.94 15.28
CA GLU A 248 -22.77 1.14 16.20
C GLU A 248 -21.30 1.54 16.19
N LEU A 249 -20.74 1.89 15.01
CA LEU A 249 -19.37 2.37 14.87
C LEU A 249 -19.14 3.64 15.70
N GLN A 250 -20.00 4.66 15.57
CA GLN A 250 -19.85 5.90 16.33
C GLN A 250 -20.05 5.71 17.84
N GLN A 251 -20.96 4.83 18.24
CA GLN A 251 -21.18 4.53 19.66
C GLN A 251 -19.97 3.81 20.28
N ARG A 252 -19.37 2.87 19.55
CA ARG A 252 -18.26 2.06 20.05
C ARG A 252 -16.90 2.76 19.95
N PHE A 253 -16.71 3.58 18.92
CA PHE A 253 -15.46 4.27 18.64
C PHE A 253 -15.73 5.78 18.49
N PRO A 254 -15.69 6.55 19.59
CA PRO A 254 -15.99 7.99 19.57
C PRO A 254 -15.09 8.82 18.65
N GLN A 255 -13.92 8.29 18.28
CA GLN A 255 -13.00 8.90 17.32
C GLN A 255 -13.53 8.85 15.87
N ILE A 256 -14.55 8.02 15.57
CA ILE A 256 -15.18 7.96 14.25
C ILE A 256 -16.13 9.14 14.09
N VAL A 257 -15.65 10.15 13.36
CA VAL A 257 -16.39 11.38 13.08
C VAL A 257 -17.05 11.35 11.69
N SER A 258 -16.74 10.34 10.88
CA SER A 258 -17.25 10.18 9.52
C SER A 258 -17.44 8.71 9.19
N VAL A 259 -18.66 8.34 8.80
CA VAL A 259 -18.96 7.05 8.18
C VAL A 259 -19.62 7.30 6.83
N VAL A 260 -19.01 6.77 5.78
CA VAL A 260 -19.40 7.04 4.39
C VAL A 260 -19.63 5.73 3.65
N ASN A 261 -20.60 5.71 2.75
CA ASN A 261 -20.78 4.66 1.76
C ASN A 261 -20.55 5.21 0.35
N ASN A 262 -19.57 4.64 -0.34
CA ASN A 262 -19.29 4.93 -1.74
C ASN A 262 -19.85 3.82 -2.62
N ILE A 263 -20.60 4.18 -3.67
CA ILE A 263 -21.12 3.20 -4.64
C ILE A 263 -20.17 3.13 -5.82
N ASN A 264 -19.64 1.95 -6.13
CA ASN A 264 -18.88 1.71 -7.35
C ASN A 264 -19.55 0.59 -8.14
N THR A 265 -20.15 0.94 -9.28
CA THR A 265 -20.81 -0.03 -10.17
C THR A 265 -19.88 -0.55 -11.27
N ARG A 266 -18.69 0.04 -11.42
CA ARG A 266 -17.73 -0.32 -12.47
C ARG A 266 -17.12 -1.69 -12.21
N LEU A 267 -16.83 -2.41 -13.29
CA LEU A 267 -16.15 -3.71 -13.20
C LEU A 267 -14.71 -3.60 -12.66
N ALA A 268 -14.07 -2.44 -12.84
CA ALA A 268 -12.72 -2.18 -12.37
C ALA A 268 -12.63 -2.18 -10.82
N GLN A 269 -11.59 -2.80 -10.28
CA GLN A 269 -11.30 -2.87 -8.85
C GLN A 269 -10.62 -1.58 -8.36
N ILE A 270 -11.37 -0.47 -8.34
CA ILE A 270 -10.89 0.83 -7.86
C ILE A 270 -11.72 1.23 -6.64
N ALA A 271 -11.06 1.69 -5.58
CA ALA A 271 -11.70 2.17 -4.35
C ALA A 271 -12.18 3.63 -4.46
N VAL A 272 -12.82 3.99 -5.57
CA VAL A 272 -13.42 5.31 -5.79
C VAL A 272 -14.89 5.12 -6.12
N GLY A 273 -15.76 5.82 -5.38
CA GLY A 273 -17.20 5.80 -5.61
C GLY A 273 -17.62 6.74 -6.73
N GLU A 274 -18.64 6.33 -7.49
CA GLU A 274 -19.36 7.19 -8.44
C GLU A 274 -20.41 8.05 -7.71
N LYS A 275 -20.90 7.55 -6.56
CA LYS A 275 -21.77 8.27 -5.63
C LYS A 275 -21.27 8.10 -4.21
N GLU A 276 -21.44 9.14 -3.41
CA GLU A 276 -21.04 9.18 -2.00
C GLU A 276 -22.24 9.50 -1.11
N TYR A 277 -22.44 8.70 -0.06
CA TYR A 277 -23.49 8.88 0.95
C TYR A 277 -22.87 8.95 2.34
N VAL A 278 -23.11 10.04 3.07
CA VAL A 278 -22.75 10.13 4.49
C VAL A 278 -23.76 9.34 5.31
N LEU A 279 -23.32 8.25 5.92
CA LEU A 279 -24.17 7.42 6.78
C LEU A 279 -24.29 8.00 8.19
N ALA A 280 -23.21 8.59 8.69
CA ALA A 280 -23.16 9.22 10.01
C ALA A 280 -22.00 10.23 10.11
N GLY A 281 -22.20 11.30 10.86
CA GLY A 281 -21.20 12.34 11.11
C GLY A 281 -20.96 13.27 9.91
N ARG A 282 -19.69 13.60 9.66
CA ARG A 282 -19.24 14.51 8.58
C ARG A 282 -18.87 13.75 7.31
N SER A 283 -18.78 14.44 6.18
CA SER A 283 -18.22 13.89 4.92
C SER A 283 -16.68 13.84 4.88
N TYR A 284 -16.01 14.45 5.86
CA TYR A 284 -14.55 14.58 5.91
C TYR A 284 -13.99 14.34 7.32
N ILE A 285 -12.68 14.12 7.41
CA ILE A 285 -11.86 14.26 8.64
C ILE A 285 -10.87 15.41 8.48
N GLN A 286 -10.27 15.85 9.57
CA GLN A 286 -9.24 16.89 9.54
C GLN A 286 -7.86 16.32 9.90
N ASP A 287 -6.86 16.56 9.06
CA ASP A 287 -5.45 16.30 9.37
C ASP A 287 -4.62 17.57 9.13
N LYS A 288 -3.37 17.56 9.59
CA LYS A 288 -2.48 18.73 9.58
C LYS A 288 -1.14 18.38 8.95
N ILE A 289 -0.64 19.26 8.09
CA ILE A 289 0.74 19.23 7.57
C ILE A 289 1.36 20.62 7.71
N GLY A 290 2.46 20.74 8.44
CA GLY A 290 3.00 22.04 8.83
C GLY A 290 1.97 22.84 9.61
N ASP A 291 1.68 24.07 9.19
CA ASP A 291 0.71 24.94 9.84
C ASP A 291 -0.72 24.83 9.29
N PHE A 292 -0.93 24.02 8.25
CA PHE A 292 -2.20 23.96 7.52
C PHE A 292 -3.05 22.76 7.96
N ILE A 293 -4.35 23.02 8.16
CA ILE A 293 -5.36 22.00 8.44
C ILE A 293 -6.12 21.74 7.14
N PHE A 294 -6.25 20.47 6.78
CA PHE A 294 -6.90 20.01 5.57
C PHE A 294 -8.18 19.25 5.91
N ASN A 295 -9.26 19.53 5.19
CA ASN A 295 -10.43 18.66 5.19
C ASN A 295 -10.17 17.53 4.17
N ILE A 296 -10.26 16.29 4.63
CA ILE A 296 -9.94 15.11 3.84
C ILE A 296 -11.21 14.32 3.60
N SER A 297 -11.72 14.40 2.38
CA SER A 297 -12.88 13.65 1.90
C SER A 297 -12.55 12.18 1.61
N ALA A 298 -13.57 11.33 1.48
CA ALA A 298 -13.38 9.88 1.34
C ALA A 298 -12.64 9.46 0.06
N ASN A 299 -12.89 10.20 -1.04
CA ASN A 299 -12.31 9.94 -2.36
C ASN A 299 -11.04 10.74 -2.68
N SER A 300 -10.65 11.72 -1.85
CA SER A 300 -9.50 12.57 -2.16
C SER A 300 -8.17 11.92 -1.80
N PHE A 301 -7.11 12.25 -2.55
CA PHE A 301 -5.76 11.81 -2.23
C PHE A 301 -5.17 12.66 -1.10
N PHE A 302 -4.57 11.97 -0.13
CA PHE A 302 -3.78 12.58 0.92
C PHE A 302 -2.58 11.67 1.21
N GLN A 303 -1.46 12.26 1.59
CA GLN A 303 -0.23 11.49 1.79
C GLN A 303 -0.39 10.45 2.88
N THR A 304 -0.06 9.19 2.59
CA THR A 304 -0.36 8.08 3.51
C THR A 304 0.48 8.06 4.79
N ASN A 305 1.57 8.83 4.84
CA ASN A 305 2.40 9.05 6.03
C ASN A 305 2.54 10.55 6.26
N THR A 306 1.60 11.15 7.01
CA THR A 306 1.54 12.62 7.25
C THR A 306 2.88 13.17 7.74
N ARG A 307 3.58 12.44 8.62
CA ARG A 307 4.84 12.92 9.22
C ARG A 307 6.02 12.91 8.26
N GLN A 308 6.06 11.96 7.32
CA GLN A 308 7.07 12.01 6.25
C GLN A 308 6.69 12.97 5.14
N ALA A 309 5.40 13.18 4.89
CA ALA A 309 4.94 14.17 3.92
C ALA A 309 5.39 15.58 4.30
N GLU A 310 5.27 15.94 5.58
CA GLU A 310 5.76 17.21 6.10
C GLU A 310 7.25 17.43 5.79
N ARG A 311 8.11 16.44 6.11
CA ARG A 311 9.54 16.50 5.80
C ARG A 311 9.83 16.58 4.30
N LEU A 312 9.08 15.83 3.49
CA LEU A 312 9.20 15.89 2.04
C LEU A 312 8.92 17.32 1.54
N TYR A 313 7.87 17.95 2.05
CA TYR A 313 7.47 19.30 1.63
C TYR A 313 8.43 20.38 2.13
N GLU A 314 9.02 20.20 3.31
CA GLU A 314 10.12 21.06 3.80
C GLU A 314 11.32 21.02 2.85
N ILE A 315 11.74 19.82 2.41
CA ILE A 315 12.83 19.66 1.43
C ILE A 315 12.44 20.25 0.08
N THR A 316 11.20 20.02 -0.39
CA THR A 316 10.72 20.63 -1.64
C THR A 316 10.78 22.16 -1.56
N LEU A 317 10.38 22.75 -0.43
CA LEU A 317 10.44 24.20 -0.22
C LEU A 317 11.88 24.74 -0.14
N GLU A 318 12.81 23.95 0.39
CA GLU A 318 14.24 24.27 0.40
C GLU A 318 14.80 24.26 -1.02
N TYR A 319 14.55 23.18 -1.77
CA TYR A 319 15.13 22.95 -3.11
C TYR A 319 14.50 23.81 -4.20
N ALA A 320 13.25 24.26 -4.00
CA ALA A 320 12.60 25.18 -4.93
C ALA A 320 13.27 26.56 -4.97
N GLU A 321 14.08 26.92 -3.95
CA GLU A 321 14.77 28.21 -3.82
C GLU A 321 13.88 29.42 -4.15
N THR A 322 12.58 29.31 -3.83
CA THR A 322 11.56 30.27 -4.22
C THR A 322 11.57 31.50 -3.31
N ASP A 323 11.10 32.64 -3.83
CA ASP A 323 11.01 33.91 -3.10
C ASP A 323 9.64 34.60 -3.30
N LYS A 324 9.43 35.71 -2.58
CA LYS A 324 8.17 36.47 -2.61
C LYS A 324 7.87 37.17 -3.93
N LYS A 325 8.65 36.93 -4.98
CA LYS A 325 8.43 37.43 -6.33
C LYS A 325 8.09 36.30 -7.30
N ALA A 326 8.37 35.05 -6.94
CA ALA A 326 8.17 33.89 -7.80
C ALA A 326 6.68 33.56 -8.02
N LEU A 327 6.36 33.19 -9.26
CA LEU A 327 5.14 32.49 -9.64
C LEU A 327 5.47 30.99 -9.72
N VAL A 328 4.77 30.17 -8.96
CA VAL A 328 4.98 28.72 -8.90
C VAL A 328 3.82 27.98 -9.54
N TRP A 329 4.11 26.99 -10.38
CA TRP A 329 3.10 26.10 -10.96
C TRP A 329 3.22 24.74 -10.30
N ASP A 330 2.18 24.34 -9.57
CA ASP A 330 2.07 23.01 -8.95
C ASP A 330 1.26 22.11 -9.88
N LEU A 331 1.96 21.26 -10.62
CA LEU A 331 1.35 20.31 -11.56
C LEU A 331 0.97 19.04 -10.79
N TYR A 332 -0.28 18.58 -10.95
CA TYR A 332 -0.85 17.46 -10.20
C TYR A 332 -1.01 17.78 -8.71
N ALA A 333 -1.58 18.97 -8.43
CA ALA A 333 -1.61 19.56 -7.10
C ALA A 333 -2.44 18.75 -6.08
N GLY A 334 -3.31 17.84 -6.53
CA GLY A 334 -4.19 17.07 -5.64
C GLY A 334 -5.02 17.99 -4.75
N THR A 335 -4.97 17.76 -3.44
CA THR A 335 -5.61 18.59 -2.41
C THR A 335 -4.81 19.84 -2.03
N GLY A 336 -3.90 20.28 -2.90
CA GLY A 336 -3.13 21.52 -2.74
C GLY A 336 -2.07 21.47 -1.63
N THR A 337 -1.72 20.30 -1.11
CA THR A 337 -0.82 20.20 0.06
C THR A 337 0.56 20.79 -0.19
N ILE A 338 1.14 20.57 -1.39
CA ILE A 338 2.42 21.17 -1.82
C ILE A 338 2.20 22.66 -2.10
N SER A 339 1.17 23.01 -2.87
CA SER A 339 0.79 24.39 -3.20
C SER A 339 0.74 25.30 -1.97
N LEU A 340 0.00 24.91 -0.92
CA LEU A 340 -0.13 25.68 0.31
C LEU A 340 1.21 25.81 1.05
N PHE A 341 2.04 24.76 1.01
CA PHE A 341 3.38 24.80 1.60
C PHE A 341 4.30 25.80 0.87
N LEU A 342 4.26 25.83 -0.46
CA LEU A 342 5.04 26.74 -1.30
C LEU A 342 4.53 28.19 -1.23
N ALA A 343 3.22 28.41 -1.04
CA ALA A 343 2.61 29.74 -0.89
C ALA A 343 3.20 30.54 0.29
N ARG A 344 3.79 29.85 1.28
CA ARG A 344 4.54 30.50 2.37
C ARG A 344 5.71 31.34 1.88
N LYS A 345 6.35 30.97 0.77
CA LYS A 345 7.53 31.66 0.23
C LYS A 345 7.30 32.29 -1.15
N ALA A 346 6.39 31.78 -1.97
CA ALA A 346 6.07 32.34 -3.28
C ALA A 346 5.20 33.61 -3.21
N LYS A 347 5.13 34.36 -4.32
CA LYS A 347 4.14 35.43 -4.52
C LYS A 347 2.75 34.85 -4.82
N GLU A 348 2.73 33.86 -5.69
CA GLU A 348 1.53 33.25 -6.23
C GLU A 348 1.83 31.79 -6.60
N VAL A 349 0.87 30.91 -6.33
CA VAL A 349 0.95 29.49 -6.68
C VAL A 349 -0.29 29.12 -7.48
N ILE A 350 -0.11 28.54 -8.66
CA ILE A 350 -1.20 28.04 -9.51
C ILE A 350 -1.14 26.52 -9.48
N GLY A 351 -2.15 25.89 -8.86
CA GLY A 351 -2.31 24.45 -8.83
C GLY A 351 -3.11 23.94 -10.03
N PHE A 352 -2.68 22.84 -10.62
CA PHE A 352 -3.38 22.15 -11.70
C PHE A 352 -3.73 20.72 -11.26
N GLU A 353 -5.01 20.37 -11.28
CA GLU A 353 -5.51 19.05 -10.88
C GLU A 353 -6.68 18.64 -11.78
N VAL A 354 -6.75 17.35 -12.10
CA VAL A 354 -7.78 16.77 -12.98
C VAL A 354 -8.99 16.25 -12.20
N VAL A 355 -8.84 15.95 -10.91
CA VAL A 355 -9.89 15.45 -10.01
C VAL A 355 -10.61 16.60 -9.31
N GLU A 356 -11.86 16.83 -9.68
CA GLU A 356 -12.70 17.93 -9.16
C GLU A 356 -12.85 17.94 -7.63
N SER A 357 -13.04 16.77 -7.00
CA SER A 357 -13.15 16.69 -5.53
C SER A 357 -11.86 17.05 -4.81
N ALA A 358 -10.70 16.81 -5.43
CA ALA A 358 -9.42 17.22 -4.87
C ALA A 358 -9.22 18.74 -4.98
N VAL A 359 -9.70 19.36 -6.06
CA VAL A 359 -9.75 20.82 -6.23
C VAL A 359 -10.69 21.47 -5.22
N ALA A 360 -11.84 20.85 -4.93
CA ALA A 360 -12.79 21.37 -3.94
C ALA A 360 -12.30 21.25 -2.49
N ASP A 361 -11.46 20.25 -2.19
CA ASP A 361 -10.80 20.07 -0.89
C ASP A 361 -9.63 21.07 -0.68
N ALA A 362 -9.02 21.56 -1.77
CA ALA A 362 -7.87 22.50 -1.78
C ALA A 362 -8.31 23.95 -1.55
#